data_AF-A0A7V3REG6-F1
#
_entry.id   AF-A0A7V3REG6-F1
#
_cell.length_a   1.000
_cell.length_b   1.000
_cell.length_c   1.000
_cell.angle_alpha   90.00
_cell.angle_beta   90.00
_cell.angle_gamma   90.00
#
_symmetry.space_group_name_H-M   'P 1'
#
loop_
_entity.id
_entity.type
_entity.pdbx_description
1 polymer ?
#
loop_
_entity_poly.entity_id
_entity_poly.type
_entity_poly.pdbx_seq_one_letter_code
_entity_poly.pdbx_strand_id
1 'polypeptide(L)'
;LLTKSKLMLYILDNTGEAVFDKIFIDEIKDRYNLKIKVAVRSAPIINDMTKKEAIEIGFSEKDIIDSGSTMAGMTLKVANEMFMNLWKEADIIISKGQGNFEGLDEIKDDRLFFLLESKCPVISKILGVNLGDIVMKRNILNSL
;
A
#
# COMPACT_ATOMS: atom_id res chain seq x y z
N LEU A 1 9.82 -13.13 7.38
CA LEU A 1 9.02 -12.82 6.18
C LEU A 1 9.91 -12.16 5.13
N LEU A 2 10.37 -10.93 5.37
CA LEU A 2 11.20 -10.15 4.42
C LEU A 2 12.43 -10.89 3.88
N THR A 3 13.17 -11.62 4.72
CA THR A 3 14.37 -12.39 4.31
C THR A 3 14.09 -13.54 3.32
N LYS A 4 12.84 -13.97 3.17
CA LYS A 4 12.43 -15.06 2.27
C LYS A 4 11.68 -14.55 1.03
N SER A 5 11.42 -13.25 0.95
CA SER A 5 10.65 -12.62 -0.11
C SER A 5 11.57 -12.01 -1.15
N LYS A 6 11.14 -12.00 -2.41
CA LYS A 6 11.84 -11.44 -3.55
C LYS A 6 11.14 -10.22 -4.12
N LEU A 7 9.81 -10.15 -4.01
CA LEU A 7 9.01 -9.04 -4.50
C LEU A 7 8.03 -8.52 -3.44
N MET A 8 8.08 -7.21 -3.21
CA MET A 8 7.09 -6.47 -2.44
C MET A 8 6.34 -5.50 -3.35
N LEU A 9 5.01 -5.50 -3.23
CA LEU A 9 4.15 -4.45 -3.77
C LEU A 9 3.80 -3.47 -2.64
N TYR A 10 4.12 -2.19 -2.83
CA TYR A 10 3.88 -1.14 -1.86
C TYR A 10 2.86 -0.15 -2.44
N ILE A 11 1.66 -0.10 -1.90
CA ILE A 11 0.56 0.72 -2.40
C ILE A 11 0.52 2.02 -1.60
N LEU A 12 0.86 3.14 -2.25
CA LEU A 12 0.86 4.45 -1.61
C LEU A 12 -0.56 4.97 -1.38
N ASP A 13 -0.66 5.96 -0.49
CA ASP A 13 -1.87 6.73 -0.20
C ASP A 13 -1.59 8.20 -0.51
N ASN A 14 -1.25 9.00 0.51
CA ASN A 14 -1.17 10.45 0.41
C ASN A 14 0.20 11.00 0.01
N THR A 15 0.17 12.12 -0.71
CA THR A 15 1.28 13.08 -0.84
C THR A 15 1.66 13.64 0.54
N GLY A 16 2.93 13.98 0.74
CA GLY A 16 3.49 14.34 2.04
C GLY A 16 3.85 13.14 2.91
N GLU A 17 2.90 12.23 3.16
CA GLU A 17 3.17 10.96 3.86
C GLU A 17 4.21 10.11 3.12
N ALA A 18 4.12 10.10 1.78
CA ALA A 18 5.01 9.33 0.92
C ALA A 18 6.51 9.67 1.05
N VAL A 19 6.87 10.82 1.63
CA VAL A 19 8.26 11.16 1.96
C VAL A 19 8.81 10.18 3.01
N PHE A 20 8.00 9.85 4.02
CA PHE A 20 8.38 8.86 5.03
C PHE A 20 8.35 7.44 4.44
N ASP A 21 7.39 7.15 3.56
CA ASP A 21 7.37 5.86 2.84
C ASP A 21 8.63 5.63 2.03
N LYS A 22 9.16 6.66 1.38
CA LYS A 22 10.43 6.56 0.64
C LYS A 22 11.57 6.16 1.56
N ILE A 23 11.73 6.83 2.70
CA ILE A 23 12.78 6.52 3.68
C ILE A 23 12.62 5.08 4.19
N PHE A 24 11.39 4.66 4.48
CA PHE A 24 11.12 3.30 4.93
C PHE A 24 11.45 2.25 3.86
N ILE A 25 11.06 2.50 2.60
CA ILE A 25 11.36 1.63 1.45
C ILE A 25 12.86 1.54 1.20
N ASP A 26 13.59 2.65 1.28
CA ASP A 26 15.04 2.69 1.11
C ASP A 26 15.72 1.84 2.20
N GLU A 27 15.30 1.96 3.46
CA GLU A 27 15.82 1.13 4.55
C GLU A 27 15.53 -0.37 4.39
N ILE A 28 14.38 -0.73 3.81
CA ILE A 28 14.10 -2.14 3.48
C ILE A 28 15.05 -2.62 2.39
N LYS A 29 15.25 -1.83 1.33
CA LYS A 29 16.14 -2.19 0.21
C LYS A 29 17.60 -2.32 0.64
N ASP A 30 18.05 -1.49 1.57
CA ASP A 30 19.44 -1.53 2.07
C ASP A 30 19.70 -2.76 2.94
N ARG A 31 18.68 -3.24 3.66
CA ARG A 31 18.81 -4.37 4.61
C ARG A 31 18.46 -5.72 4.01
N TYR A 32 17.66 -5.74 2.94
CA TYR A 32 17.12 -6.96 2.36
C TYR A 32 17.27 -6.95 0.84
N ASN A 33 17.65 -8.09 0.26
CA ASN A 33 17.66 -8.29 -1.20
C ASN A 33 16.23 -8.47 -1.73
N LEU A 34 15.43 -7.41 -1.65
CA LEU A 34 14.00 -7.40 -1.93
C LEU A 34 13.70 -6.34 -3.01
N LYS A 35 13.09 -6.77 -4.11
CA LYS A 35 12.59 -5.85 -5.13
C LYS A 35 11.29 -5.23 -4.62
N ILE A 36 11.17 -3.90 -4.69
CA ILE A 36 9.97 -3.18 -4.25
C ILE A 36 9.39 -2.43 -5.44
N LYS A 37 8.11 -2.68 -5.73
CA LYS A 37 7.30 -1.92 -6.69
C LYS A 37 6.34 -1.03 -5.94
N VAL A 38 6.28 0.24 -6.33
CA VAL A 38 5.50 1.27 -5.66
C VAL A 38 4.30 1.63 -6.53
N ALA A 39 3.10 1.25 -6.08
CA ALA A 39 1.86 1.52 -6.78
C ALA A 39 1.31 2.91 -6.44
N VAL A 40 0.95 3.66 -7.47
CA VAL A 40 0.37 5.01 -7.41
C VAL A 40 -0.96 5.08 -8.16
N ARG A 41 -1.73 6.16 -8.00
CA ARG A 41 -2.95 6.42 -8.77
C ARG A 41 -2.64 6.79 -10.22
N SER A 42 -3.60 6.52 -11.10
CA SER A 42 -3.53 6.88 -12.53
C SER A 42 -3.89 8.33 -12.80
N ALA A 43 -4.60 8.97 -11.87
CA ALA A 43 -5.04 10.36 -11.99
C ALA A 43 -4.98 11.06 -10.63
N PRO A 44 -4.81 12.40 -10.60
CA PRO A 44 -4.93 13.18 -9.39
C PRO A 44 -6.31 12.98 -8.75
N ILE A 45 -6.33 12.57 -7.49
CA ILE A 45 -7.56 12.39 -6.71
C ILE A 45 -7.29 12.82 -5.27
N ILE A 46 -7.94 13.91 -4.85
CA ILE A 46 -7.69 14.57 -3.55
C ILE A 46 -6.20 14.90 -3.40
N ASN A 47 -5.49 14.15 -2.56
CA ASN A 47 -4.07 14.31 -2.26
C ASN A 47 -3.32 12.98 -2.42
N ASP A 48 -3.90 11.99 -3.11
CA ASP A 48 -3.25 10.69 -3.35
C ASP A 48 -2.04 10.83 -4.29
N MET A 49 -1.06 9.94 -4.11
CA MET A 49 0.16 9.88 -4.92
C MET A 49 -0.14 9.46 -6.36
N THR A 50 0.31 10.26 -7.34
CA THR A 50 0.42 9.82 -8.75
C THR A 50 1.88 9.57 -9.12
N LYS A 51 2.12 9.10 -10.36
CA LYS A 51 3.48 8.91 -10.89
C LYS A 51 4.29 10.21 -10.85
N LYS A 52 3.65 11.36 -11.08
CA LYS A 52 4.31 12.66 -11.08
C LYS A 52 4.91 12.96 -9.70
N GLU A 53 4.09 12.96 -8.65
CA GLU A 53 4.56 13.28 -7.30
C GLU A 53 5.58 12.26 -6.79
N ALA A 54 5.43 10.98 -7.15
CA ALA A 54 6.38 9.94 -6.77
C ALA A 54 7.79 10.20 -7.35
N ILE A 55 7.87 10.62 -8.61
CA ILE A 55 9.16 11.01 -9.22
C ILE A 55 9.73 12.26 -8.54
N GLU A 56 8.89 13.28 -8.28
CA GLU A 56 9.31 14.54 -7.65
C GLU A 56 9.93 14.34 -6.26
N ILE A 57 9.40 13.41 -5.45
CA ILE A 57 9.96 13.07 -4.13
C ILE A 57 11.15 12.09 -4.20
N GLY A 58 11.51 11.64 -5.40
CA GLY A 58 12.73 10.86 -5.65
C GLY A 58 12.55 9.34 -5.63
N PHE A 59 11.34 8.81 -5.82
CA PHE A 59 11.21 7.40 -6.17
C PHE A 59 11.78 7.14 -7.56
N SER A 60 12.46 6.01 -7.72
CA SER A 60 13.00 5.61 -9.02
C SER A 60 11.85 5.29 -9.98
N GLU A 61 11.86 5.88 -11.17
CA GLU A 61 10.80 5.66 -12.16
C GLU A 61 10.60 4.18 -12.51
N LYS A 62 11.68 3.38 -12.50
CA LYS A 62 11.62 1.92 -12.74
C LYS A 62 10.86 1.15 -11.65
N ASP A 63 10.71 1.71 -10.46
CA ASP A 63 10.05 1.06 -9.33
C ASP A 63 8.57 1.48 -9.23
N ILE A 64 8.19 2.62 -9.81
CA ILE A 64 6.83 3.14 -9.82
C ILE A 64 5.97 2.35 -10.80
N ILE A 65 4.76 1.99 -10.40
CA ILE A 65 3.75 1.36 -11.26
C ILE A 65 2.41 2.07 -11.10
N ASP A 66 1.74 2.28 -12.22
CA ASP A 66 0.38 2.82 -12.26
C ASP A 66 -0.59 1.71 -11.83
N SER A 67 -1.46 1.97 -10.86
CA SER A 67 -2.43 0.98 -10.35
C SER A 67 -3.66 0.78 -11.23
N GLY A 68 -4.00 1.72 -12.11
CA GLY A 68 -5.29 1.81 -12.79
C GLY A 68 -6.37 2.54 -12.00
N SER A 69 -6.13 2.84 -10.71
CA SER A 69 -7.12 3.51 -9.87
C SER A 69 -7.22 5.01 -10.17
N THR A 70 -8.44 5.47 -10.41
CA THR A 70 -8.84 6.88 -10.53
C THR A 70 -9.74 7.33 -9.38
N MET A 71 -9.79 6.56 -8.29
CA MET A 71 -10.56 6.85 -7.08
C MET A 71 -9.64 7.01 -5.86
N ALA A 72 -10.17 7.61 -4.80
CA ALA A 72 -9.49 7.64 -3.50
C ALA A 72 -9.42 6.21 -2.96
N GLY A 73 -8.24 5.80 -2.48
CA GLY A 73 -8.00 4.41 -2.10
C GLY A 73 -7.82 3.46 -3.28
N MET A 74 -7.85 2.16 -2.99
CA MET A 74 -7.55 1.10 -3.96
C MET A 74 -8.57 -0.02 -3.85
N THR A 75 -9.04 -0.50 -5.01
CA THR A 75 -9.80 -1.74 -5.10
C THR A 75 -9.33 -2.53 -6.32
N LEU A 76 -9.32 -3.86 -6.21
CA LEU A 76 -8.91 -4.73 -7.33
C LEU A 76 -9.86 -4.67 -8.53
N LYS A 77 -11.08 -4.15 -8.36
CA LYS A 77 -12.10 -4.04 -9.42
C LYS A 77 -11.73 -3.03 -10.52
N VAL A 78 -10.94 -2.02 -10.18
CA VAL A 78 -10.52 -0.96 -11.12
C VAL A 78 -9.03 -1.03 -11.43
N ALA A 79 -8.34 -2.02 -10.87
CA ALA A 79 -6.92 -2.21 -11.08
C ALA A 79 -6.63 -2.58 -12.55
N ASN A 80 -5.57 -1.99 -13.11
CA ASN A 80 -5.12 -2.37 -14.44
C ASN A 80 -4.40 -3.74 -14.42
N GLU A 81 -4.18 -4.31 -15.60
CA GLU A 81 -3.56 -5.64 -15.74
C GLU A 81 -2.14 -5.70 -15.14
N MET A 82 -1.35 -4.64 -15.29
CA MET A 82 0.01 -4.56 -14.76
C MET A 82 0.03 -4.65 -13.23
N PHE A 83 -0.86 -3.90 -12.56
CA PHE A 83 -1.04 -3.98 -11.12
C PHE A 83 -1.50 -5.38 -10.70
N MET A 84 -2.47 -5.96 -11.40
CA MET A 84 -3.00 -7.28 -11.06
C MET A 84 -1.97 -8.40 -11.22
N ASN A 85 -1.07 -8.30 -12.20
CA ASN A 85 0.03 -9.24 -12.36
C ASN A 85 1.03 -9.10 -11.19
N LEU A 86 1.40 -7.88 -10.81
CA LEU A 86 2.25 -7.65 -9.64
C LEU A 86 1.61 -8.09 -8.32
N TRP A 87 0.30 -7.87 -8.15
CA TRP A 87 -0.45 -8.35 -7.00
C TRP A 87 -0.38 -9.87 -6.86
N LYS A 88 -0.48 -10.60 -7.99
CA LYS A 88 -0.37 -12.06 -8.01
C LYS A 88 1.05 -12.53 -7.70
N GLU A 89 2.06 -11.86 -8.24
CA GLU A 89 3.48 -12.24 -8.11
C GLU A 89 4.12 -11.84 -6.78
N ALA A 90 3.59 -10.80 -6.10
CA ALA A 90 4.20 -10.28 -4.88
C ALA A 90 4.21 -11.33 -3.75
N ASP A 91 5.31 -11.42 -3.03
CA ASP A 91 5.42 -12.25 -1.83
C ASP A 91 4.83 -11.52 -0.60
N ILE A 92 4.84 -10.18 -0.64
CA ILE A 92 4.33 -9.28 0.40
C ILE A 92 3.68 -8.07 -0.26
N ILE A 93 2.54 -7.65 0.27
CA ILE A 93 1.86 -6.44 -0.15
C ILE A 93 1.72 -5.54 1.08
N ILE A 94 2.23 -4.32 1.01
CA ILE A 94 1.99 -3.28 2.03
C ILE A 94 1.06 -2.25 1.42
N SER A 95 -0.06 -1.98 2.09
CA SER A 95 -1.08 -1.05 1.67
C SER A 95 -1.23 0.07 2.68
N LYS A 96 -1.01 1.31 2.24
CA LYS A 96 -1.01 2.49 3.10
C LYS A 96 -2.39 3.11 3.23
N GLY A 97 -2.69 3.65 4.40
CA GLY A 97 -3.83 4.53 4.58
C GLY A 97 -5.20 3.86 4.63
N GLN A 98 -6.19 4.65 5.04
CA GLN A 98 -7.54 4.15 5.34
C GLN A 98 -8.34 3.84 4.07
N GLY A 99 -8.23 4.66 3.02
CA GLY A 99 -8.97 4.42 1.77
C GLY A 99 -8.57 3.11 1.09
N ASN A 100 -7.29 2.73 1.15
CA ASN A 100 -6.86 1.43 0.67
C ASN A 100 -7.37 0.28 1.57
N PHE A 101 -7.41 0.47 2.89
CA PHE A 101 -8.00 -0.50 3.82
C PHE A 101 -9.47 -0.78 3.48
N GLU A 102 -10.29 0.27 3.35
CA GLU A 102 -11.72 0.16 3.03
C GLU A 102 -12.00 -0.55 1.69
N GLY A 103 -11.08 -0.49 0.73
CA GLY A 103 -11.24 -1.11 -0.58
C GLY A 103 -10.64 -2.52 -0.72
N LEU A 104 -9.82 -2.96 0.24
CA LEU A 104 -9.06 -4.21 0.18
C LEU A 104 -9.21 -5.12 1.40
N ASP A 105 -9.82 -4.69 2.50
CA ASP A 105 -9.92 -5.47 3.75
C ASP A 105 -10.67 -6.79 3.58
N GLU A 106 -11.68 -6.83 2.71
CA GLU A 106 -12.41 -8.04 2.33
C GLU A 106 -11.61 -9.00 1.43
N ILE A 107 -10.44 -8.60 0.93
CA ILE A 107 -9.58 -9.46 0.10
C ILE A 107 -8.79 -10.42 0.99
N LYS A 108 -9.14 -11.70 0.91
CA LYS A 108 -8.49 -12.79 1.64
C LYS A 108 -7.10 -13.07 1.05
N ASP A 109 -6.09 -12.43 1.62
CA ASP A 109 -4.69 -12.59 1.20
C ASP A 109 -3.73 -12.40 2.40
N ASP A 110 -3.11 -13.48 2.86
CA ASP A 110 -2.18 -13.47 3.99
C ASP A 110 -0.86 -12.73 3.70
N ARG A 111 -0.63 -12.32 2.44
CA ARG A 111 0.50 -11.50 2.02
C ARG A 111 0.22 -10.01 2.20
N LEU A 112 -1.05 -9.62 2.39
CA LEU A 112 -1.50 -8.24 2.52
C LEU A 112 -1.34 -7.73 3.95
N PHE A 113 -0.68 -6.58 4.07
CA PHE A 113 -0.51 -5.83 5.30
C PHE A 113 -1.03 -4.42 5.09
N PHE A 114 -1.72 -3.90 6.09
CA PHE A 114 -2.19 -2.53 6.14
C PHE A 114 -1.35 -1.74 7.14
N LEU A 115 -0.85 -0.58 6.72
CA LEU A 115 -0.19 0.39 7.58
C LEU A 115 -0.95 1.72 7.47
N LEU A 116 -1.69 2.07 8.52
CA LEU A 116 -2.58 3.22 8.52
C LEU A 116 -2.73 3.83 9.92
N GLU A 117 -3.18 5.07 9.96
CA GLU A 117 -3.77 5.68 11.16
C GLU A 117 -5.29 5.47 11.14
N SER A 118 -5.88 5.13 12.29
CA SER A 118 -7.34 5.02 12.42
C SER A 118 -7.98 6.42 12.53
N LYS A 119 -8.53 6.96 11.43
CA LYS A 119 -8.98 8.36 11.37
C LYS A 119 -10.46 8.56 11.66
N CYS A 120 -11.26 7.49 11.76
CA CYS A 120 -12.67 7.61 12.11
C CYS A 120 -13.17 6.48 13.01
N PRO A 121 -14.21 6.72 13.84
CA PRO A 121 -14.70 5.74 14.82
C PRO A 121 -15.15 4.41 14.21
N VAL A 122 -15.66 4.42 12.97
CA VAL A 122 -16.10 3.22 12.27
C VAL A 122 -14.90 2.30 12.00
N ILE A 123 -13.81 2.84 11.45
CA ILE A 123 -12.60 2.08 11.19
C ILE A 123 -11.91 1.68 12.50
N SER A 124 -11.90 2.55 13.53
CA SER A 124 -11.37 2.19 14.86
C SER A 124 -12.06 0.96 15.43
N LYS A 125 -13.39 0.90 15.30
CA LYS A 125 -14.20 -0.25 15.74
C LYS A 125 -13.90 -1.52 14.93
N ILE A 126 -13.76 -1.41 13.60
CA ILE A 126 -13.42 -2.56 12.74
C ILE A 126 -12.03 -3.11 13.07
N LEU A 127 -11.07 -2.22 13.34
CA LEU A 127 -9.69 -2.59 13.69
C LEU A 127 -9.54 -3.01 15.15
N GLY A 128 -10.49 -2.69 16.03
CA GLY A 128 -10.40 -2.95 17.47
C GLY A 128 -9.37 -2.07 18.18
N VAL A 129 -9.19 -0.83 17.74
CA VAL A 129 -8.19 0.13 18.24
C VAL A 129 -8.85 1.46 18.62
N ASN A 130 -8.09 2.39 19.22
CA ASN A 130 -8.57 3.74 19.49
C ASN A 130 -8.47 4.63 18.24
N LEU A 131 -9.27 5.70 18.23
CA LEU A 131 -9.15 6.76 17.24
C LEU A 131 -7.76 7.41 17.33
N GLY A 132 -7.07 7.53 16.19
CA GLY A 132 -5.71 8.07 16.09
C GLY A 132 -4.59 7.02 16.26
N ASP A 133 -4.91 5.77 16.58
CA ASP A 133 -3.89 4.73 16.69
C ASP A 133 -3.26 4.44 15.31
N ILE A 134 -1.92 4.30 15.28
CA ILE A 134 -1.17 3.81 14.13
C ILE A 134 -1.17 2.28 14.17
N VAL A 135 -1.64 1.65 13.10
CA VAL A 135 -1.89 0.22 13.01
C VAL A 135 -1.07 -0.40 11.90
N MET A 136 -0.36 -1.48 12.22
CA MET A 136 0.18 -2.44 11.26
C MET A 136 -0.60 -3.75 11.38
N LYS A 137 -1.54 -4.01 10.47
CA LYS A 137 -2.42 -5.19 10.48
C LYS A 137 -2.06 -6.12 9.33
N ARG A 138 -1.81 -7.40 9.62
CA ARG A 138 -1.77 -8.44 8.58
C ARG A 138 -3.18 -8.92 8.28
N ASN A 139 -3.56 -9.06 7.01
CA ASN A 139 -4.91 -9.50 6.61
C ASN A 139 -5.07 -11.02 6.66
N ILE A 140 -4.78 -11.60 7.81
CA ILE A 140 -4.99 -13.02 8.09
C ILE A 140 -6.45 -13.22 8.47
N LEU A 141 -7.06 -14.32 8.00
CA LEU A 141 -8.29 -14.81 8.60
C LEU A 141 -8.06 -15.09 10.08
N ASN A 142 -8.80 -14.42 10.97
CA ASN A 142 -9.10 -15.04 12.25
C ASN A 142 -9.95 -16.27 11.92
N SER A 143 -9.40 -17.46 12.13
CA SER A 143 -10.22 -18.66 12.27
C SER A 143 -11.19 -18.40 13.43
N LEU A 144 -12.47 -18.21 13.11
CA LEU A 144 -13.55 -18.40 14.08
C LEU A 144 -13.54 -19.87 14.53
#